data_AF-A0A949T9A5-F1
#
_entry.id   AF-A0A949T9A5-F1
#
_cell.length_a   1.000
_cell.length_b   1.000
_cell.length_c   1.000
_cell.angle_alpha   90.00
_cell.angle_beta   90.00
_cell.angle_gamma   90.00
#
_symmetry.space_group_name_H-M   'P 1'
#
loop_
_entity.id
_entity.type
_entity.pdbx_description
1 polymer ?
#
loop_
_entity_poly.entity_id
_entity_poly.type
_entity_poly.pdbx_seq_one_letter_code
_entity_poly.pdbx_strand_id
1 'polypeptide(L)'
;MSNYNPWVTPLNRQITEDLLTGGKIEYEDIDCSCDVLSSLLYTLFQQNWQQVELGHVAQGGVLELEFTNPPKICILYDGYLTVVAEGWHLHLCIDETFGGPDSQTPLELRRQRRISRAAFYRRFNKHGNPRSWGIELWNGDGENVMTIFLPNPLIEGENLLPEGKPNLAKLELYQELREIYVLGHKPMPFTKNPLKRSYISVCTSGRCLPSRNWQPTFESLKNAVEKAGLDIEVRTSGCLEVCKLGPVVFNAEDKTWYTRVKPEVAETIVEKHLVQGNKVTEHLYPPESA
;
A
#
# COMPACT_ATOMS: atom_id res chain seq x y z
N MET A 1 1.22 19.41 5.39
CA MET A 1 0.44 18.20 5.74
C MET A 1 -0.93 18.35 5.12
N SER A 2 -1.36 17.46 4.22
CA SER A 2 -2.78 17.45 3.82
C SER A 2 -3.59 17.09 5.06
N ASN A 3 -4.66 17.84 5.32
CA ASN A 3 -5.60 17.50 6.38
C ASN A 3 -6.27 16.19 5.97
N TYR A 4 -5.88 15.08 6.61
CA TYR A 4 -6.53 13.79 6.43
C TYR A 4 -8.02 13.95 6.72
N ASN A 5 -8.86 13.59 5.75
CA ASN A 5 -10.31 13.62 5.89
C ASN A 5 -10.81 12.19 6.18
N PRO A 6 -11.39 11.93 7.36
CA PRO A 6 -11.90 10.60 7.68
C PRO A 6 -13.17 10.24 6.89
N TRP A 7 -13.79 11.18 6.18
CA TRP A 7 -15.01 10.92 5.41
C TRP A 7 -14.70 10.68 3.93
N VAL A 8 -15.21 9.56 3.42
CA VAL A 8 -15.17 9.26 1.99
C VAL A 8 -16.25 10.05 1.27
N THR A 9 -15.92 10.58 0.09
CA THR A 9 -16.94 11.13 -0.82
C THR A 9 -17.43 10.00 -1.73
N PRO A 10 -18.70 9.57 -1.64
CA PRO A 10 -19.23 8.49 -2.47
C PRO A 10 -19.16 8.84 -3.95
N LEU A 11 -18.64 7.93 -4.78
CA LEU A 11 -18.62 8.13 -6.23
C LEU A 11 -19.99 7.90 -6.89
N ASN A 12 -20.90 7.19 -6.21
CA ASN A 12 -22.24 6.82 -6.70
C ASN A 12 -22.22 6.19 -8.10
N ARG A 13 -21.15 5.47 -8.43
CA ARG A 13 -20.96 4.82 -9.73
C ARG A 13 -21.10 3.32 -9.57
N GLN A 14 -22.15 2.79 -10.19
CA GLN A 14 -22.39 1.35 -10.28
C GLN A 14 -22.23 0.88 -11.72
N ILE A 15 -21.57 -0.25 -11.90
CA ILE A 15 -21.34 -0.88 -13.21
C ILE A 15 -21.84 -2.32 -13.10
N THR A 16 -22.49 -2.82 -14.15
CA THR A 16 -22.91 -4.22 -14.25
C THR A 16 -22.38 -4.80 -15.54
N GLU A 17 -21.77 -5.98 -15.46
CA GLU A 17 -21.22 -6.70 -16.60
C GLU A 17 -21.77 -8.13 -16.63
N ASP A 18 -22.16 -8.59 -17.81
CA ASP A 18 -22.62 -9.95 -18.01
C ASP A 18 -21.42 -10.91 -18.04
N LEU A 19 -21.54 -12.01 -17.29
CA LEU A 19 -20.54 -13.07 -17.29
C LEU A 19 -20.82 -14.04 -18.44
N LEU A 20 -19.77 -14.53 -19.10
CA LEU A 20 -19.87 -15.56 -20.14
C LEU A 20 -20.60 -16.84 -19.69
N THR A 21 -20.63 -17.08 -18.37
CA THR A 21 -21.34 -18.21 -17.73
C THR A 21 -22.85 -17.96 -17.54
N GLY A 22 -23.37 -16.83 -18.02
CA GLY A 22 -24.79 -16.46 -17.95
C GLY A 22 -25.22 -15.79 -16.64
N GLY A 23 -24.28 -15.45 -15.76
CA GLY A 23 -24.50 -14.61 -14.57
C GLY A 23 -24.14 -13.14 -14.83
N LYS A 24 -24.01 -12.35 -13.76
CA LYS A 24 -23.52 -10.97 -13.83
C LYS A 24 -22.57 -10.65 -12.69
N ILE A 25 -21.73 -9.65 -12.87
CA ILE A 25 -20.98 -8.99 -11.80
C ILE A 25 -21.45 -7.55 -11.68
N GLU A 26 -21.70 -7.12 -10.45
CA GLU A 26 -21.99 -5.72 -10.12
C GLU A 26 -20.80 -5.13 -9.39
N TYR A 27 -20.39 -3.94 -9.80
CA TYR A 27 -19.32 -3.15 -9.21
C TYR A 27 -19.87 -1.87 -8.62
N GLU A 28 -19.36 -1.46 -7.47
CA GLU A 28 -19.59 -0.17 -6.85
C GLU A 28 -18.24 0.50 -6.63
N ASP A 29 -17.94 1.51 -7.45
CA ASP A 29 -16.64 2.18 -7.47
C ASP A 29 -16.43 3.02 -6.20
N ILE A 30 -15.20 3.02 -5.69
CA ILE A 30 -14.76 3.81 -4.53
C ILE A 30 -13.66 4.79 -4.90
N ASP A 31 -13.49 5.84 -4.08
CA ASP A 31 -12.37 6.77 -4.21
C ASP A 31 -11.02 6.05 -4.10
N CYS A 32 -10.13 6.33 -5.06
CA CYS A 32 -8.77 5.76 -5.12
C CYS A 32 -7.71 6.71 -4.56
N SER A 33 -8.10 7.77 -3.85
CA SER A 33 -7.16 8.60 -3.13
C SER A 33 -6.36 7.79 -2.11
N CYS A 34 -5.11 8.20 -1.88
CA CYS A 34 -4.22 7.47 -0.98
C CYS A 34 -4.79 7.37 0.44
N ASP A 35 -5.52 8.37 0.94
CA ASP A 35 -6.14 8.31 2.27
C ASP A 35 -7.20 7.21 2.37
N VAL A 36 -8.01 7.05 1.32
CA VAL A 36 -9.07 6.03 1.25
C VAL A 36 -8.47 4.64 1.07
N LEU A 37 -7.61 4.45 0.06
CA LEU A 37 -6.98 3.15 -0.21
C LEU A 37 -6.09 2.71 0.96
N SER A 38 -5.32 3.61 1.56
CA SER A 38 -4.49 3.26 2.71
C SER A 38 -5.33 2.81 3.90
N SER A 39 -6.45 3.49 4.18
CA SER A 39 -7.33 3.13 5.29
C SER A 39 -7.99 1.78 5.05
N LEU A 40 -8.55 1.56 3.85
CA LEU A 40 -9.18 0.30 3.48
C LEU A 40 -8.19 -0.87 3.56
N LEU A 41 -7.03 -0.74 2.90
CA LEU A 41 -6.05 -1.83 2.81
C LEU A 41 -5.37 -2.09 4.17
N TYR A 42 -5.18 -1.07 5.00
CA TYR A 42 -4.73 -1.29 6.38
C TYR A 42 -5.79 -2.05 7.19
N THR A 43 -7.06 -1.67 7.11
CA THR A 43 -8.15 -2.40 7.78
C THR A 43 -8.21 -3.86 7.33
N LEU A 44 -8.04 -4.13 6.04
CA LEU A 44 -8.03 -5.49 5.52
C LEU A 44 -6.80 -6.29 5.98
N PHE A 45 -5.59 -5.76 5.79
CA PHE A 45 -4.35 -6.54 5.97
C PHE A 45 -3.76 -6.50 7.38
N GLN A 46 -4.11 -5.52 8.21
CA GLN A 46 -3.65 -5.48 9.61
C GLN A 46 -4.73 -5.88 10.60
N GLN A 47 -5.99 -5.52 10.34
CA GLN A 47 -7.08 -5.75 11.29
C GLN A 47 -7.94 -6.97 10.95
N ASN A 48 -8.02 -7.37 9.68
CA ASN A 48 -8.93 -8.42 9.20
C ASN A 48 -8.24 -9.49 8.34
N TRP A 49 -6.92 -9.66 8.48
CA TRP A 49 -6.14 -10.54 7.60
C TRP A 49 -6.62 -11.99 7.62
N GLN A 50 -7.20 -12.47 8.73
CA GLN A 50 -7.76 -13.84 8.86
C GLN A 50 -9.02 -14.07 8.02
N GLN A 51 -9.64 -13.01 7.52
CA GLN A 51 -10.94 -13.05 6.86
C GLN A 51 -10.85 -12.81 5.35
N VAL A 52 -9.64 -12.54 4.84
CA VAL A 52 -9.46 -12.10 3.45
C VAL A 52 -8.38 -12.91 2.76
N GLU A 53 -8.61 -13.16 1.49
CA GLU A 53 -7.66 -13.82 0.59
C GLU A 53 -7.37 -12.89 -0.58
N LEU A 54 -6.20 -13.08 -1.20
CA LEU A 54 -5.76 -12.28 -2.32
C LEU A 54 -5.72 -13.12 -3.59
N GLY A 55 -6.30 -12.59 -4.66
CA GLY A 55 -6.25 -13.15 -5.98
C GLY A 55 -5.50 -12.23 -6.95
N HIS A 56 -4.74 -12.83 -7.86
CA HIS A 56 -4.31 -12.17 -9.10
C HIS A 56 -4.63 -13.10 -10.26
N VAL A 57 -5.37 -12.57 -11.24
CA VAL A 57 -5.77 -13.30 -12.43
C VAL A 57 -5.11 -12.64 -13.63
N ALA A 58 -4.24 -13.39 -14.29
CA ALA A 58 -3.77 -13.09 -15.63
C ALA A 58 -4.41 -14.07 -16.62
N GLN A 59 -4.56 -13.68 -17.88
CA GLN A 59 -5.11 -14.62 -18.87
C GLN A 59 -4.23 -15.88 -18.94
N GLY A 60 -4.82 -17.04 -18.62
CA GLY A 60 -4.14 -18.33 -18.55
C GLY A 60 -3.48 -18.67 -17.20
N GLY A 61 -3.61 -17.84 -16.16
CA GLY A 61 -3.02 -18.12 -14.84
C GLY A 61 -3.74 -17.43 -13.68
N VAL A 62 -3.84 -18.15 -12.56
CA VAL A 62 -4.45 -17.64 -11.32
C VAL A 62 -3.47 -17.88 -10.18
N LEU A 63 -3.30 -16.85 -9.35
CA LEU A 63 -2.60 -16.94 -8.07
C LEU A 63 -3.57 -16.55 -6.96
N GLU A 64 -3.72 -17.42 -5.97
CA GLU A 64 -4.47 -17.14 -4.75
C GLU A 64 -3.53 -17.28 -3.56
N LEU A 65 -3.58 -16.30 -2.65
CA LEU A 65 -2.72 -16.19 -1.48
C LEU A 65 -3.58 -16.00 -0.24
N GLU A 66 -3.33 -16.84 0.76
CA GLU A 66 -3.93 -16.75 2.09
C GLU A 66 -2.89 -16.24 3.10
N PHE A 67 -3.37 -15.56 4.14
CA PHE A 67 -2.56 -15.21 5.30
C PHE A 67 -2.65 -16.31 6.36
N THR A 68 -1.53 -16.98 6.66
CA THR A 68 -1.43 -17.97 7.75
C THR A 68 -1.15 -17.33 9.11
N ASN A 69 -0.61 -16.11 9.11
CA ASN A 69 -0.21 -15.34 10.28
C ASN A 69 -0.41 -13.84 10.01
N PRO A 70 -0.47 -12.99 11.05
CA PRO A 70 -0.47 -11.55 10.87
C PRO A 70 0.71 -11.09 10.01
N PRO A 71 0.51 -10.18 9.04
CA PRO A 71 1.62 -9.66 8.25
C PRO A 71 2.68 -8.99 9.13
N LYS A 72 3.94 -9.34 8.90
CA LYS A 72 5.10 -8.79 9.62
C LYS A 72 5.34 -7.33 9.26
N ILE A 73 4.99 -6.95 8.04
CA ILE A 73 5.14 -5.59 7.51
C ILE A 73 3.87 -5.23 6.76
N CYS A 74 3.37 -4.02 6.98
CA CYS A 74 2.33 -3.38 6.17
C CYS A 74 2.62 -1.87 6.18
N ILE A 75 3.33 -1.39 5.15
CA ILE A 75 3.83 -0.01 5.08
C ILE A 75 3.64 0.56 3.68
N LEU A 76 3.57 1.88 3.57
CA LEU A 76 3.69 2.59 2.30
C LEU A 76 5.14 3.03 2.10
N TYR A 77 5.77 2.65 0.99
CA TYR A 77 7.12 3.06 0.59
C TYR A 77 7.10 3.53 -0.86
N ASP A 78 7.47 4.79 -1.12
CA ASP A 78 7.50 5.40 -2.46
C ASP A 78 6.23 5.13 -3.29
N GLY A 79 5.07 5.32 -2.68
CA GLY A 79 3.76 5.08 -3.30
C GLY A 79 3.32 3.62 -3.41
N TYR A 80 4.19 2.67 -3.04
CA TYR A 80 3.87 1.24 -3.01
C TYR A 80 3.51 0.77 -1.60
N LEU A 81 2.29 0.29 -1.43
CA LEU A 81 1.92 -0.55 -0.29
C LEU A 81 2.75 -1.83 -0.38
N THR A 82 3.46 -2.13 0.70
CA THR A 82 4.23 -3.36 0.85
C THR A 82 3.66 -4.16 2.01
N VAL A 83 3.18 -5.37 1.73
CA VAL A 83 2.72 -6.31 2.74
C VAL A 83 3.63 -7.53 2.71
N VAL A 84 4.25 -7.85 3.85
CA VAL A 84 5.09 -9.04 4.00
C VAL A 84 4.39 -10.02 4.93
N ALA A 85 3.85 -11.08 4.34
CA ALA A 85 3.24 -12.19 5.04
C ALA A 85 4.29 -13.29 5.28
N GLU A 86 3.84 -14.41 5.84
CA GLU A 86 4.67 -15.61 5.91
C GLU A 86 4.73 -16.29 4.55
N GLY A 87 5.94 -16.53 4.03
CA GLY A 87 6.15 -17.24 2.75
C GLY A 87 5.97 -16.40 1.49
N TRP A 88 5.30 -15.23 1.56
CA TRP A 88 5.08 -14.37 0.41
C TRP A 88 5.02 -12.89 0.79
N HIS A 89 5.18 -12.01 -0.20
CA HIS A 89 5.00 -10.56 -0.05
C HIS A 89 4.38 -9.99 -1.32
N LEU A 90 3.76 -8.81 -1.20
CA LEU A 90 3.21 -8.07 -2.32
C LEU A 90 3.68 -6.61 -2.33
N HIS A 91 3.61 -6.00 -3.50
CA HIS A 91 3.77 -4.57 -3.71
C HIS A 91 2.63 -4.04 -4.59
N LEU A 92 1.93 -3.01 -4.14
CA LEU A 92 0.80 -2.41 -4.85
C LEU A 92 0.92 -0.87 -4.86
N CYS A 93 0.95 -0.26 -6.05
CA CYS A 93 1.12 1.20 -6.18
C CYS A 93 -0.20 1.93 -5.92
N ILE A 94 -0.41 2.45 -4.71
CA ILE A 94 -1.65 3.13 -4.28
C ILE A 94 -1.49 4.64 -4.15
N ASP A 95 -0.29 5.17 -4.36
CA ASP A 95 0.00 6.60 -4.35
C ASP A 95 1.10 6.93 -5.37
N GLU A 96 1.43 8.20 -5.54
CA GLU A 96 2.50 8.64 -6.42
C GLU A 96 3.86 8.02 -6.04
N THR A 97 4.53 7.44 -7.04
CA THR A 97 5.90 6.90 -6.95
C THR A 97 6.88 7.83 -7.66
N PHE A 98 8.10 7.95 -7.15
CA PHE A 98 9.17 8.74 -7.76
C PHE A 98 10.05 7.94 -8.71
N GLY A 99 10.00 6.60 -8.63
CA GLY A 99 10.81 5.75 -9.50
C GLY A 99 12.30 5.89 -9.21
N GLY A 100 12.65 6.01 -7.93
CA GLY A 100 14.03 6.15 -7.46
C GLY A 100 14.56 7.59 -7.52
N PRO A 101 15.83 7.81 -7.13
CA PRO A 101 16.41 9.15 -7.02
C PRO A 101 16.52 9.91 -8.33
N ASP A 102 16.85 9.22 -9.42
CA ASP A 102 17.07 9.84 -10.72
C ASP A 102 15.77 10.07 -11.47
N SER A 103 14.63 9.69 -10.88
CA SER A 103 13.32 9.85 -11.50
C SER A 103 13.23 9.27 -12.91
N GLN A 104 14.01 8.21 -13.20
CA GLN A 104 14.13 7.65 -14.55
C GLN A 104 12.87 6.94 -15.03
N THR A 105 11.99 6.52 -14.11
CA THR A 105 10.69 5.96 -14.49
C THR A 105 9.87 7.06 -15.19
N PRO A 106 9.44 6.88 -16.45
CA PRO A 106 8.64 7.88 -17.17
C PRO A 106 7.34 8.20 -16.43
N LEU A 107 6.87 9.45 -16.50
CA LEU A 107 5.64 9.88 -15.84
C LEU A 107 4.42 9.06 -16.27
N GLU A 108 4.35 8.69 -17.55
CA GLU A 108 3.30 7.82 -18.09
C GLU A 108 3.29 6.45 -17.41
N LEU A 109 4.45 5.81 -17.29
CA LEU A 109 4.58 4.52 -16.63
C LEU A 109 4.24 4.60 -15.13
N ARG A 110 4.58 5.70 -14.44
CA ARG A 110 4.18 5.92 -13.04
C ARG A 110 2.66 6.03 -12.91
N ARG A 111 2.01 6.74 -13.83
CA ARG A 111 0.54 6.85 -13.88
C ARG A 111 -0.10 5.50 -14.18
N GLN A 112 0.46 4.74 -15.11
CA GLN A 112 0.01 3.40 -15.46
C GLN A 112 0.07 2.46 -14.26
N ARG A 113 1.16 2.50 -13.47
CA ARG A 113 1.34 1.63 -12.30
C ARG A 113 0.36 1.91 -11.17
N ARG A 114 -0.02 3.17 -10.96
CA ARG A 114 -0.86 3.60 -9.85
C ARG A 114 -2.28 3.06 -10.00
N ILE A 115 -2.89 2.61 -8.91
CA ILE A 115 -4.32 2.30 -8.89
C ILE A 115 -5.13 3.52 -9.29
N SER A 116 -5.97 3.36 -10.31
CA SER A 116 -6.84 4.41 -10.83
C SER A 116 -8.33 4.08 -10.69
N ARG A 117 -8.66 2.83 -10.39
CA ARG A 117 -10.03 2.39 -10.07
C ARG A 117 -9.98 1.30 -9.02
N ALA A 118 -10.93 1.33 -8.10
CA ALA A 118 -11.15 0.32 -7.09
C ALA A 118 -12.67 0.18 -6.95
N ALA A 119 -13.17 -1.05 -6.76
CA ALA A 119 -14.60 -1.28 -6.64
C ALA A 119 -14.89 -2.48 -5.76
N PHE A 120 -15.95 -2.36 -4.96
CA PHE A 120 -16.58 -3.50 -4.32
C PHE A 120 -17.38 -4.25 -5.37
N TYR A 121 -17.26 -5.57 -5.42
CA TYR A 121 -18.03 -6.38 -6.35
C TYR A 121 -18.94 -7.38 -5.67
N ARG A 122 -20.01 -7.74 -6.37
CA ARG A 122 -20.85 -8.91 -6.10
C ARG A 122 -21.04 -9.67 -7.40
N ARG A 123 -20.77 -10.97 -7.39
CA ARG A 123 -21.08 -11.85 -8.53
C ARG A 123 -22.40 -12.55 -8.28
N PHE A 124 -23.20 -12.66 -9.32
CA PHE A 124 -24.50 -13.31 -9.31
C PHE A 124 -24.50 -14.44 -10.33
N ASN A 125 -25.17 -15.54 -10.00
CA ASN A 125 -25.41 -16.61 -10.97
C ASN A 125 -26.51 -16.21 -11.97
N LYS A 126 -26.78 -17.09 -12.94
CA LYS A 126 -27.86 -16.94 -13.93
C LYS A 126 -29.28 -16.79 -13.37
N HIS A 127 -29.47 -17.10 -12.09
CA HIS A 127 -30.76 -16.96 -11.40
C HIS A 127 -30.85 -15.65 -10.61
N GLY A 128 -29.83 -14.79 -10.66
CA GLY A 128 -29.78 -13.54 -9.91
C GLY A 128 -29.43 -13.70 -8.43
N ASN A 129 -28.97 -14.89 -8.00
CA ASN A 129 -28.54 -15.12 -6.62
C ASN A 129 -27.06 -14.71 -6.46
N PRO A 130 -26.69 -13.93 -5.43
CA PRO A 130 -25.31 -13.56 -5.19
C PRO A 130 -24.49 -14.80 -4.77
N ARG A 131 -23.26 -14.88 -5.27
CA ARG A 131 -22.37 -16.03 -5.11
C ARG A 131 -21.01 -15.69 -4.51
N SER A 132 -20.52 -14.47 -4.68
CA SER A 132 -19.23 -14.04 -4.12
C SER A 132 -19.18 -12.53 -3.96
N TRP A 133 -18.39 -12.07 -3.00
CA TRP A 133 -18.15 -10.67 -2.66
C TRP A 133 -16.66 -10.42 -2.61
N GLY A 134 -16.23 -9.23 -2.97
CA GLY A 134 -14.83 -8.86 -2.88
C GLY A 134 -14.58 -7.44 -3.32
N ILE A 135 -13.30 -7.11 -3.47
CA ILE A 135 -12.83 -5.81 -3.95
C ILE A 135 -11.86 -6.08 -5.10
N GLU A 136 -12.02 -5.38 -6.21
CA GLU A 136 -11.09 -5.43 -7.35
C GLU A 136 -10.40 -4.08 -7.52
N LEU A 137 -9.13 -4.11 -7.91
CA LEU A 137 -8.23 -2.96 -8.02
C LEU A 137 -7.62 -2.95 -9.43
N TRP A 138 -7.76 -1.83 -10.13
CA TRP A 138 -7.24 -1.63 -11.47
C TRP A 138 -6.19 -0.53 -11.50
N ASN A 139 -5.13 -0.79 -12.26
CA ASN A 139 -4.07 0.19 -12.52
C ASN A 139 -4.53 1.26 -13.53
N GLY A 140 -3.67 2.24 -13.81
CA GLY A 140 -3.93 3.33 -14.73
C GLY A 140 -4.19 2.94 -16.19
N ASP A 141 -3.90 1.69 -16.56
CA ASP A 141 -4.18 1.12 -17.88
C ASP A 141 -5.52 0.35 -17.93
N GLY A 142 -6.22 0.27 -16.79
CA GLY A 142 -7.46 -0.50 -16.67
C GLY A 142 -7.24 -2.01 -16.52
N GLU A 143 -6.03 -2.46 -16.21
CA GLU A 143 -5.75 -3.87 -15.92
C GLU A 143 -6.12 -4.19 -14.46
N ASN A 144 -6.88 -5.27 -14.23
CA ASN A 144 -7.12 -5.76 -12.87
C ASN A 144 -5.80 -6.35 -12.34
N VAL A 145 -5.21 -5.69 -11.36
CA VAL A 145 -3.93 -6.08 -10.79
C VAL A 145 -4.09 -6.87 -9.49
N MET A 146 -5.22 -6.74 -8.80
CA MET A 146 -5.46 -7.43 -7.54
C MET A 146 -6.96 -7.57 -7.26
N THR A 147 -7.34 -8.75 -6.81
CA THR A 147 -8.64 -9.08 -6.24
C THR A 147 -8.45 -9.40 -4.77
N ILE A 148 -9.33 -8.86 -3.91
CA ILE A 148 -9.41 -9.20 -2.49
C ILE A 148 -10.73 -9.93 -2.30
N PHE A 149 -10.66 -11.22 -1.98
CA PHE A 149 -11.84 -12.01 -1.67
C PHE A 149 -12.29 -11.72 -0.24
N LEU A 150 -13.55 -11.36 -0.08
CA LEU A 150 -14.17 -11.14 1.21
C LEU A 150 -14.94 -12.40 1.65
N PRO A 151 -15.25 -12.55 2.96
CA PRO A 151 -15.87 -13.77 3.45
C PRO A 151 -17.16 -14.14 2.70
N ASN A 152 -17.22 -15.40 2.25
CA ASN A 152 -18.34 -15.89 1.47
C ASN A 152 -19.35 -16.63 2.37
N PRO A 153 -20.61 -16.17 2.49
CA PRO A 153 -21.65 -16.82 3.29
C PRO A 153 -22.07 -18.20 2.76
N LEU A 154 -21.63 -18.60 1.57
CA LEU A 154 -21.95 -19.88 0.92
C LEU A 154 -20.80 -20.90 0.97
N ILE A 155 -19.67 -20.58 1.60
CA ILE A 155 -18.47 -21.43 1.60
C ILE A 155 -17.99 -21.69 3.03
N GLU A 156 -17.48 -22.89 3.29
CA GLU A 156 -16.74 -23.26 4.51
C GLU A 156 -15.51 -24.10 4.17
N GLY A 157 -14.32 -23.51 4.32
CA GLY A 157 -13.08 -24.07 3.76
C GLY A 157 -13.16 -24.14 2.24
N GLU A 158 -12.76 -25.27 1.65
CA GLU A 158 -12.90 -25.53 0.20
C GLU A 158 -14.31 -26.01 -0.20
N ASN A 159 -15.20 -26.24 0.78
CA ASN A 159 -16.51 -26.81 0.51
C ASN A 159 -17.55 -25.72 0.27
N LEU A 160 -18.32 -25.88 -0.82
CA LEU A 160 -19.60 -25.18 -0.95
C LEU A 160 -20.51 -25.65 0.18
N LEU A 161 -21.05 -24.71 0.95
CA LEU A 161 -22.08 -25.04 1.94
C LEU A 161 -23.24 -25.72 1.20
N PRO A 162 -23.86 -26.76 1.80
CA PRO A 162 -25.02 -27.41 1.20
C PRO A 162 -26.04 -26.36 0.80
N GLU A 163 -26.46 -26.37 -0.47
CA GLU A 163 -27.40 -25.41 -1.04
C GLU A 163 -28.66 -25.34 -0.16
N GLY A 164 -28.73 -24.35 0.73
CA GLY A 164 -29.89 -24.17 1.60
C GLY A 164 -29.69 -23.35 2.88
N LYS A 165 -28.47 -23.22 3.43
CA LYS A 165 -28.26 -22.42 4.67
C LYS A 165 -27.02 -21.53 4.58
N PRO A 166 -27.14 -20.32 4.00
CA PRO A 166 -26.05 -19.35 4.03
C PRO A 166 -25.75 -18.91 5.47
N ASN A 167 -24.46 -18.82 5.82
CA ASN A 167 -24.04 -18.15 7.05
C ASN A 167 -23.91 -16.64 6.79
N LEU A 168 -25.01 -15.91 6.94
CA LEU A 168 -25.06 -14.47 6.66
C LEU A 168 -24.18 -13.62 7.58
N ALA A 169 -23.77 -14.13 8.74
CA ALA A 169 -22.86 -13.40 9.63
C ALA A 169 -21.50 -13.11 8.95
N LYS A 170 -21.09 -13.94 7.99
CA LYS A 170 -19.88 -13.70 7.19
C LYS A 170 -19.94 -12.39 6.37
N LEU A 171 -21.12 -11.82 6.14
CA LEU A 171 -21.25 -10.56 5.40
C LEU A 171 -21.01 -9.30 6.25
N GLU A 172 -20.79 -9.43 7.56
CA GLU A 172 -20.60 -8.28 8.47
C GLU A 172 -19.45 -7.37 8.01
N LEU A 173 -18.28 -7.93 7.71
CA LEU A 173 -17.14 -7.17 7.22
C LEU A 173 -17.45 -6.47 5.89
N TYR A 174 -18.07 -7.16 4.93
CA TYR A 174 -18.47 -6.54 3.65
C TYR A 174 -19.42 -5.37 3.85
N GLN A 175 -20.44 -5.53 4.72
CA GLN A 175 -21.43 -4.50 4.99
C GLN A 175 -20.79 -3.29 5.66
N GLU A 176 -19.94 -3.51 6.67
CA GLU A 176 -19.25 -2.43 7.38
C GLU A 176 -18.34 -1.64 6.43
N LEU A 177 -17.52 -2.33 5.64
CA LEU A 177 -16.65 -1.68 4.66
C LEU A 177 -17.47 -0.91 3.61
N ARG A 178 -18.59 -1.45 3.14
CA ARG A 178 -19.46 -0.76 2.17
C ARG A 178 -20.07 0.52 2.76
N GLU A 179 -20.52 0.51 4.02
CA GLU A 179 -21.04 1.71 4.71
C GLU A 179 -20.00 2.84 4.80
N ILE A 180 -18.72 2.49 4.93
CA ILE A 180 -17.60 3.44 5.02
C ILE A 180 -17.15 3.90 3.63
N TYR A 181 -16.74 2.95 2.78
CA TYR A 181 -15.94 3.23 1.58
C TYR A 181 -16.77 3.43 0.31
N VAL A 182 -17.97 2.85 0.24
CA VAL A 182 -18.88 3.02 -0.91
C VAL A 182 -19.90 4.11 -0.62
N LEU A 183 -20.58 4.02 0.53
CA LEU A 183 -21.71 4.89 0.86
C LEU A 183 -21.32 6.16 1.62
N GLY A 184 -20.15 6.18 2.28
CA GLY A 184 -19.71 7.33 3.08
C GLY A 184 -20.61 7.65 4.27
N HIS A 185 -21.41 6.69 4.75
CA HIS A 185 -22.32 6.87 5.89
C HIS A 185 -21.58 6.81 7.23
N LYS A 186 -20.41 6.18 7.26
CA LYS A 186 -19.53 6.07 8.42
C LYS A 186 -18.15 6.63 8.09
N PRO A 187 -17.45 7.24 9.05
CA PRO A 187 -16.07 7.66 8.85
C PRO A 187 -15.14 6.45 8.78
N MET A 188 -14.02 6.60 8.08
CA MET A 188 -12.88 5.68 8.17
C MET A 188 -12.37 5.62 9.63
N PRO A 189 -11.96 4.45 10.14
CA PRO A 189 -11.67 4.24 11.56
C PRO A 189 -10.29 4.76 12.00
N PHE A 190 -9.80 5.83 11.38
CA PHE A 190 -8.49 6.43 11.67
C PHE A 190 -8.59 7.95 11.79
N THR A 191 -7.73 8.55 12.61
CA THR A 191 -7.60 10.02 12.76
C THR A 191 -6.51 10.61 11.88
N LYS A 192 -5.64 9.77 11.30
CA LYS A 192 -4.61 10.08 10.32
C LYS A 192 -4.45 8.91 9.36
N ASN A 193 -3.86 9.14 8.19
CA ASN A 193 -3.58 8.06 7.24
C ASN A 193 -2.72 6.96 7.93
N PRO A 194 -3.18 5.71 8.00
CA PRO A 194 -2.51 4.67 8.78
C PRO A 194 -1.19 4.20 8.14
N LEU A 195 -1.05 4.33 6.82
CA LEU A 195 0.12 3.86 6.06
C LEU A 195 1.05 4.99 5.62
N LYS A 196 0.52 6.21 5.44
CA LYS A 196 1.30 7.38 5.02
C LYS A 196 1.80 8.14 6.24
N ARG A 197 3.01 7.78 6.69
CA ARG A 197 3.75 8.47 7.74
C ARG A 197 5.00 9.13 7.16
N SER A 198 5.42 10.26 7.72
CA SER A 198 6.76 10.78 7.42
C SER A 198 7.77 9.76 7.90
N TYR A 199 8.67 9.37 7.00
CA TYR A 199 9.72 8.41 7.32
C TYR A 199 11.04 8.84 6.68
N ILE A 200 12.12 8.38 7.31
CA ILE A 200 13.45 8.44 6.74
C ILE A 200 14.03 7.02 6.74
N SER A 201 14.55 6.58 5.60
CA SER A 201 14.96 5.19 5.41
C SER A 201 16.43 5.03 5.08
N VAL A 202 17.08 4.01 5.64
CA VAL A 202 18.46 3.63 5.30
C VAL A 202 18.45 2.39 4.39
N CYS A 203 19.20 2.42 3.29
CA CYS A 203 19.39 1.28 2.40
C CYS A 203 20.21 0.19 3.08
N THR A 204 19.67 -1.04 3.16
CA THR A 204 20.32 -2.19 3.80
C THR A 204 20.74 -3.27 2.79
N SER A 205 20.72 -2.96 1.50
CA SER A 205 20.99 -3.95 0.46
C SER A 205 22.39 -4.54 0.56
N GLY A 206 22.45 -5.87 0.70
CA GLY A 206 23.71 -6.62 0.60
C GLY A 206 24.35 -6.61 -0.81
N ARG A 207 23.63 -6.10 -1.81
CA ARG A 207 24.05 -6.06 -3.23
C ARG A 207 25.23 -5.10 -3.47
N CYS A 208 25.43 -4.06 -2.65
CA CYS A 208 26.56 -3.16 -2.78
C CYS A 208 27.37 -3.08 -1.47
N LEU A 209 28.70 -3.13 -1.58
CA LEU A 209 29.60 -3.15 -0.42
C LEU A 209 29.37 -1.96 0.55
N PRO A 210 29.17 -0.71 0.08
CA PRO A 210 29.01 0.42 0.99
C PRO A 210 27.73 0.38 1.86
N SER A 211 26.66 -0.27 1.39
CA SER A 211 25.42 -0.40 2.16
C SER A 211 25.40 -1.63 3.08
N ARG A 212 26.47 -2.44 3.13
CA ARG A 212 26.53 -3.59 4.04
C ARG A 212 26.73 -3.19 5.51
N ASN A 213 27.37 -2.04 5.76
CA ASN A 213 27.60 -1.50 7.09
C ASN A 213 26.62 -0.34 7.38
N TRP A 214 25.33 -0.61 7.22
CA TRP A 214 24.26 0.37 7.36
C TRP A 214 23.88 0.64 8.83
N GLN A 215 24.14 -0.32 9.73
CA GLN A 215 23.68 -0.31 11.11
C GLN A 215 24.10 0.96 11.87
N PRO A 216 25.37 1.41 11.82
CA PRO A 216 25.77 2.62 12.54
C PRO A 216 25.06 3.88 12.03
N THR A 217 24.77 3.94 10.73
CA THR A 217 24.03 5.07 10.13
C THR A 217 22.57 5.06 10.60
N PHE A 218 21.95 3.87 10.62
CA PHE A 218 20.58 3.71 11.10
C PHE A 218 20.44 4.06 12.58
N GLU A 219 21.34 3.58 13.44
CA GLU A 219 21.34 3.86 14.88
C GLU A 219 21.52 5.36 15.16
N SER A 220 22.49 5.99 14.49
CA SER A 220 22.73 7.42 14.61
C SER A 220 21.50 8.25 14.16
N LEU A 221 20.90 7.89 13.03
CA LEU A 221 19.69 8.54 12.53
C LEU A 221 18.51 8.40 13.50
N LYS A 222 18.31 7.19 14.02
CA LYS A 222 17.27 6.89 15.01
C LYS A 222 17.46 7.72 16.29
N ASN A 223 18.66 7.70 16.86
CA ASN A 223 18.97 8.46 18.08
C ASN A 223 18.80 9.96 17.87
N ALA A 224 19.21 10.49 16.71
CA ALA A 224 19.08 11.91 16.40
C ALA A 224 17.60 12.33 16.24
N VAL A 225 16.78 11.54 15.54
CA VAL A 225 15.33 11.77 15.40
C VAL A 225 14.63 11.74 16.77
N GLU A 226 14.93 10.74 17.59
CA GLU A 226 14.38 10.61 18.95
C GLU A 226 14.79 11.81 19.84
N LYS A 227 16.07 12.20 19.82
CA LYS A 227 16.59 13.35 20.58
C LYS A 227 15.95 14.68 20.14
N ALA A 228 15.64 14.82 18.85
CA ALA A 228 14.98 15.99 18.30
C ALA A 228 13.46 16.02 18.57
N GLY A 229 12.86 14.92 19.06
CA GLY A 229 11.43 14.83 19.33
C GLY A 229 10.55 14.89 18.08
N LEU A 230 11.07 14.46 16.92
CA LEU A 230 10.35 14.49 15.65
C LEU A 230 9.43 13.26 15.52
N ASP A 231 8.18 13.46 15.06
CA ASP A 231 7.26 12.38 14.68
C ASP A 231 7.60 11.84 13.28
N ILE A 232 8.82 11.33 13.10
CA ILE A 232 9.33 10.73 11.86
C ILE A 232 9.77 9.30 12.14
N GLU A 233 9.28 8.37 11.34
CA GLU A 233 9.67 6.96 11.45
C GLU A 233 11.05 6.71 10.81
N VAL A 234 11.99 6.16 11.59
CA VAL A 234 13.28 5.70 11.05
C VAL A 234 13.18 4.22 10.70
N ARG A 235 13.36 3.89 9.42
CA ARG A 235 13.18 2.51 8.91
C ARG A 235 14.29 2.03 7.99
N THR A 236 14.32 0.74 7.74
CA THR A 236 15.22 0.15 6.75
C THR A 236 14.51 0.06 5.40
N SER A 237 15.30 -0.01 4.32
CA SER A 237 14.79 -0.19 2.96
C SER A 237 15.67 -1.20 2.22
N GLY A 238 15.09 -1.83 1.21
CA GLY A 238 15.83 -2.69 0.28
C GLY A 238 16.84 -1.90 -0.56
N CYS A 239 17.22 -2.44 -1.72
CA CYS A 239 18.07 -1.69 -2.64
C CYS A 239 17.32 -0.51 -3.23
N LEU A 240 17.94 0.67 -3.18
CA LEU A 240 17.41 1.92 -3.72
C LEU A 240 17.94 2.27 -5.11
N GLU A 241 18.64 1.33 -5.75
CA GLU A 241 19.18 1.40 -7.11
C GLU A 241 20.24 2.50 -7.35
N VAL A 242 20.58 3.29 -6.33
CA VAL A 242 21.72 4.22 -6.31
C VAL A 242 23.03 3.47 -6.06
N CYS A 243 23.38 2.59 -7.00
CA CYS A 243 24.43 1.60 -6.79
C CYS A 243 25.80 2.26 -6.56
N LYS A 244 26.55 1.76 -5.55
CA LYS A 244 27.93 2.15 -5.16
C LYS A 244 28.10 3.47 -4.39
N LEU A 245 27.02 4.17 -4.06
CA LEU A 245 27.07 5.42 -3.26
C LEU A 245 26.53 5.25 -1.83
N GLY A 246 26.49 4.02 -1.30
CA GLY A 246 25.94 3.75 0.03
C GLY A 246 26.84 4.15 1.23
N PRO A 247 26.32 4.10 2.46
CA PRO A 247 24.90 3.97 2.81
C PRO A 247 24.06 5.11 2.22
N VAL A 248 22.87 4.77 1.72
CA VAL A 248 21.92 5.73 1.14
C VAL A 248 20.81 5.98 2.15
N VAL A 249 20.49 7.25 2.37
CA VAL A 249 19.35 7.68 3.19
C VAL A 249 18.33 8.37 2.31
N PHE A 250 17.04 8.04 2.47
CA PHE A 250 15.94 8.65 1.74
C PHE A 250 14.96 9.29 2.73
N ASN A 251 14.73 10.59 2.61
CA ASN A 251 13.71 11.33 3.34
C ASN A 251 12.41 11.37 2.52
N ALA A 252 11.33 10.78 3.04
CA ALA A 252 10.07 10.66 2.32
C ALA A 252 9.26 11.96 2.24
N GLU A 253 9.45 12.87 3.19
CA GLU A 253 8.63 14.08 3.32
C GLU A 253 8.81 15.02 2.11
N ASP A 254 10.06 15.27 1.74
CA ASP A 254 10.41 16.11 0.60
C ASP A 254 11.14 15.34 -0.52
N LYS A 255 11.21 14.02 -0.38
CA LYS A 255 11.74 13.08 -1.36
C LYS A 255 13.23 13.30 -1.67
N THR A 256 13.99 13.75 -0.67
CA THR A 256 15.44 13.98 -0.78
C THR A 256 16.22 12.68 -0.54
N TRP A 257 17.26 12.47 -1.35
CA TRP A 257 18.18 11.35 -1.20
C TRP A 257 19.55 11.84 -0.78
N TYR A 258 20.18 11.09 0.12
CA TYR A 258 21.53 11.33 0.60
C TYR A 258 22.39 10.11 0.36
N THR A 259 23.62 10.34 -0.07
CA THR A 259 24.59 9.28 -0.38
C THR A 259 25.82 9.39 0.51
N ARG A 260 26.56 8.28 0.64
CA ARG A 260 27.77 8.15 1.46
C ARG A 260 27.53 8.61 2.90
N VAL A 261 26.34 8.34 3.41
CA VAL A 261 25.92 8.80 4.73
C VAL A 261 26.66 7.98 5.78
N LYS A 262 27.48 8.67 6.56
CA LYS A 262 28.12 8.15 7.77
C LYS A 262 27.29 8.56 8.99
N PRO A 263 27.53 8.00 10.19
CA PRO A 263 26.83 8.40 11.41
C PRO A 263 26.80 9.93 11.62
N GLU A 264 27.92 10.62 11.44
CA GLU A 264 28.02 12.06 11.66
C GLU A 264 27.15 12.86 10.66
N VAL A 265 27.03 12.33 9.44
CA VAL A 265 26.18 12.89 8.39
C VAL A 265 24.70 12.62 8.70
N ALA A 266 24.38 11.47 9.27
CA ALA A 266 23.00 11.16 9.70
C ALA A 266 22.51 12.14 10.76
N GLU A 267 23.34 12.48 11.75
CA GLU A 267 23.04 13.53 12.73
C GLU A 267 22.83 14.89 12.06
N THR A 268 23.73 15.25 11.13
CA THR A 268 23.64 16.50 10.36
C THR A 268 22.36 16.57 9.52
N ILE A 269 21.92 15.45 8.93
CA ILE A 269 20.65 15.38 8.18
C ILE A 269 19.48 15.69 9.12
N VAL A 270 19.44 15.12 10.32
CA VAL A 270 18.36 15.42 11.27
C VAL A 270 18.39 16.89 11.69
N GLU A 271 19.55 17.40 12.10
CA GLU A 271 19.68 18.76 12.61
C GLU A 271 19.41 19.82 11.52
N LYS A 272 20.09 19.74 10.38
CA LYS A 272 19.95 20.75 9.34
C LYS A 272 18.69 20.55 8.52
N HIS A 273 18.41 19.33 8.07
CA HIS A 273 17.33 19.11 7.12
C HIS A 273 15.99 18.91 7.83
N LEU A 274 15.88 17.96 8.75
CA LEU A 274 14.58 17.63 9.35
C LEU A 274 14.12 18.68 10.38
N VAL A 275 15.04 19.30 11.12
CA VAL A 275 14.70 20.33 12.12
C VAL A 275 14.68 21.73 11.50
N GLN A 276 15.70 22.12 10.71
CA GLN A 276 15.82 23.50 10.19
C GLN A 276 15.29 23.67 8.76
N GLY A 277 14.98 22.59 8.03
CA GLY A 277 14.53 22.62 6.64
C GLY A 277 15.65 22.79 5.61
N ASN A 278 16.92 22.76 6.02
CA ASN A 278 18.08 22.99 5.15
C ASN A 278 18.72 21.66 4.72
N LYS A 279 18.69 21.35 3.43
CA LYS A 279 19.28 20.10 2.89
C LYS A 279 20.80 20.07 3.06
N VAL A 280 21.34 18.87 3.27
CA VAL A 280 22.80 18.64 3.35
C VAL A 280 23.38 18.48 1.94
N THR A 281 23.71 19.61 1.31
CA THR A 281 24.07 19.69 -0.12
C THR A 281 25.25 18.82 -0.51
N GLU A 282 26.23 18.60 0.37
CA GLU A 282 27.42 17.79 0.09
C GLU A 282 27.11 16.30 -0.11
N HIS A 283 25.98 15.84 0.41
CA HIS A 283 25.55 14.44 0.35
C HIS A 283 24.33 14.23 -0.53
N LEU A 284 23.74 15.29 -1.07
CA LEU A 284 22.50 15.26 -1.83
C LEU A 284 22.68 14.48 -3.14
N TYR A 285 21.66 13.69 -3.49
CA TYR A 285 21.61 12.95 -4.74
C TYR A 285 20.23 13.07 -5.41
N PRO A 286 20.16 13.29 -6.73
CA PRO A 286 21.27 13.78 -7.57
C PRO A 286 21.77 15.15 -7.07
N PRO A 287 23.05 15.52 -7.25
CA PRO A 287 23.56 16.81 -6.79
C PRO A 287 22.69 17.97 -7.30
N GLU A 288 22.50 19.01 -6.49
CA GLU A 288 21.77 20.20 -6.96
C GLU A 288 22.47 20.76 -8.21
N SER A 289 21.68 21.05 -9.25
CA SER A 289 22.18 21.69 -10.46
C SER A 289 22.68 23.09 -10.09
N ALA A 290 23.98 23.31 -10.26
CA ALA A 290 24.59 24.64 -10.14
C ALA A 290 24.02 25.64 -11.16
#